data_AF-A0A820DJS3-F1
#
_entry.id   AF-A0A820DJS3-F1
#
_cell.length_a   1.000
_cell.length_b   1.000
_cell.length_c   1.000
_cell.angle_alpha   90.00
_cell.angle_beta   90.00
_cell.angle_gamma   90.00
#
_symmetry.space_group_name_H-M   'P 1'
#
loop_
_entity.id
_entity.type
_entity.pdbx_description
1 polymer ?
#
loop_
_entity_poly.entity_id
_entity_poly.type
_entity_poly.pdbx_seq_one_letter_code
_entity_poly.pdbx_strand_id
1 'polypeptide(L)' 'MISDGVIPLIQNGVINNRYKKFHPGHTTCTFILGTKKLYDFVDDNPNILLFDVAVTNDPARIRQNPKMCSINSAIEID' A
#
# COMPACT_ATOMS: atom_id res chain seq x y z
N MET A 1 1.24 -1.39 5.71
CA MET A 1 2.49 -2.05 5.27
C MET A 1 2.32 -2.58 3.86
N ILE A 2 3.41 -2.80 3.12
CA ILE A 2 3.41 -3.67 1.93
C ILE A 2 4.43 -4.81 2.11
N SER A 3 4.18 -5.93 1.45
CA SER A 3 5.02 -7.14 1.47
C SER A 3 5.13 -7.76 0.07
N ASP A 4 5.90 -8.85 -0.09
CA ASP A 4 6.31 -9.41 -1.40
C ASP A 4 5.14 -9.66 -2.37
N GLY A 5 3.94 -9.98 -1.86
CA GLY A 5 2.75 -10.25 -2.66
C GLY A 5 2.30 -9.10 -3.56
N VAL A 6 2.69 -7.85 -3.27
CA VAL A 6 2.31 -6.70 -4.12
C VAL A 6 3.13 -6.60 -5.40
N ILE A 7 4.35 -7.13 -5.42
CA ILE A 7 5.29 -7.00 -6.54
C ILE A 7 4.68 -7.53 -7.85
N PRO A 8 4.23 -8.80 -7.94
CA PRO A 8 3.66 -9.32 -9.19
C PRO A 8 2.39 -8.58 -9.60
N LEU A 9 1.61 -8.06 -8.65
CA LEU A 9 0.39 -7.31 -8.94
C LEU A 9 0.70 -5.93 -9.52
N ILE A 10 1.75 -5.26 -9.03
CA ILE A 10 2.22 -4.00 -9.60
C ILE A 10 2.81 -4.23 -11.00
N GLN A 11 3.69 -5.23 -11.15
CA GLN A 11 4.34 -5.54 -12.43
C GLN A 11 3.34 -5.93 -13.52
N ASN A 12 2.28 -6.66 -13.17
CA ASN A 12 1.21 -7.04 -14.11
C ASN A 12 0.16 -5.93 -14.31
N GLY A 13 0.34 -4.74 -13.72
CA GLY A 13 -0.58 -3.60 -13.87
C GLY A 13 -1.92 -3.77 -13.14
N VAL A 14 -2.09 -4.81 -12.32
CA VAL A 14 -3.28 -5.03 -11.48
C VAL A 14 -3.34 -3.94 -10.41
N ILE A 15 -2.22 -3.69 -9.72
CA ILE A 15 -2.04 -2.51 -8.84
C ILE A 15 -1.39 -1.40 -9.67
N ASN A 16 -2.21 -0.43 -10.08
CA ASN A 16 -1.74 0.77 -10.79
C ASN A 16 -2.19 2.08 -10.14
N ASN A 17 -2.95 2.02 -9.04
CA ASN A 17 -3.33 3.18 -8.23
C ASN A 17 -4.10 4.32 -8.96
N ARG A 18 -4.59 4.11 -10.19
CA ARG A 18 -5.19 5.19 -11.01
C ARG A 18 -6.53 5.74 -10.51
N TYR A 19 -7.20 5.01 -9.63
CA TYR A 19 -8.49 5.41 -9.03
C TYR A 19 -8.36 5.92 -7.58
N LYS A 20 -7.14 5.99 -7.03
CA LYS A 20 -6.93 6.55 -5.70
C LYS A 20 -7.19 8.06 -5.71
N LYS A 21 -7.64 8.59 -4.57
CA LYS A 21 -7.74 10.04 -4.36
C LYS A 21 -6.46 10.59 -3.72
N PHE A 22 -5.81 9.81 -2.87
CA PHE A 22 -4.54 10.16 -2.26
C PHE A 22 -3.37 9.59 -3.07
N HIS A 23 -2.54 10.46 -3.66
CA HIS A 23 -1.44 10.12 -4.59
C HIS A 23 -1.85 9.14 -5.70
N PRO A 24 -2.70 9.57 -6.67
CA PRO A 24 -3.05 8.75 -7.82
C PRO A 24 -1.79 8.26 -8.56
N GLY A 25 -1.77 6.99 -8.97
CA GLY A 25 -0.63 6.38 -9.66
C GLY A 25 0.46 5.80 -8.73
N HIS A 26 0.48 6.16 -7.45
CA HIS A 26 1.51 5.69 -6.51
C HIS A 26 0.97 4.73 -5.45
N THR A 27 1.76 3.70 -5.14
CA THR A 27 1.52 2.84 -3.98
C THR A 27 2.01 3.56 -2.74
N THR A 28 1.15 3.72 -1.74
CA THR A 28 1.46 4.49 -0.52
C THR A 28 1.42 3.57 0.70
N CYS A 29 2.41 3.62 1.57
CA CYS A 29 2.41 2.87 2.83
C CYS A 29 3.27 3.54 3.90
N THR A 30 3.19 3.10 5.16
CA THR A 30 4.09 3.61 6.22
C THR A 30 5.38 2.82 6.34
N PHE A 31 5.33 1.52 6.10
CA PHE A 31 6.49 0.65 6.23
C PHE A 31 6.39 -0.54 5.30
N ILE A 32 7.53 -1.19 5.10
CA ILE A 32 7.75 -2.29 4.15
C ILE A 32 8.37 -3.44 4.93
N LEU A 33 7.85 -4.65 4.74
CA LEU A 33 8.39 -5.85 5.37
C LEU A 33 8.22 -7.04 4.42
N GLY A 34 9.33 -7.71 4.12
CA GLY A 34 9.33 -8.87 3.23
C GLY A 34 10.75 -9.38 2.99
N THR A 35 10.94 -10.07 1.88
CA THR A 35 12.25 -10.58 1.46
C THR A 35 13.13 -9.51 0.82
N LYS A 36 14.40 -9.85 0.54
CA LYS A 36 15.32 -9.01 -0.24
C LYS A 36 14.72 -8.58 -1.59
N LYS A 37 13.92 -9.43 -2.22
CA LYS A 37 13.26 -9.10 -3.50
C LYS A 37 12.39 -7.85 -3.39
N LEU A 38 11.68 -7.69 -2.27
CA LEU A 38 10.88 -6.50 -2.02
C LEU A 38 11.77 -5.28 -1.82
N TYR A 39 12.84 -5.40 -1.04
CA TYR A 39 13.76 -4.29 -0.83
C TYR A 39 14.42 -3.83 -2.14
N ASP A 40 14.89 -4.76 -2.97
CA ASP A 40 15.45 -4.45 -4.30
C ASP A 40 14.42 -3.83 -5.25
N PHE A 41 13.14 -4.20 -5.12
CA PHE A 41 12.06 -3.65 -5.94
C PHE A 41 11.66 -2.21 -5.54
N VAL A 42 11.79 -1.87 -4.26
CA VAL A 42 11.38 -0.56 -3.74
C VAL A 42 12.53 0.45 -3.73
N ASP A 43 13.77 -0.01 -3.75
CA ASP A 43 14.97 0.81 -3.84
C ASP A 43 14.90 1.76 -5.05
N ASP A 44 15.04 3.06 -4.79
CA ASP A 44 14.90 4.16 -5.77
C ASP A 44 13.66 4.10 -6.68
N ASN A 45 12.57 3.44 -6.25
CA ASN A 45 11.36 3.31 -7.05
C ASN A 45 10.37 4.47 -6.75
N PRO A 46 10.22 5.48 -7.65
CA PRO A 46 9.38 6.64 -7.39
C PRO A 46 7.87 6.31 -7.33
N ASN A 47 7.47 5.10 -7.73
CA ASN A 47 6.07 4.66 -7.65
C ASN A 47 5.66 4.20 -6.24
N ILE A 48 6.63 4.04 -5.32
CA ILE A 48 6.39 3.66 -3.92
C ILE A 48 6.67 4.88 -3.04
N LEU A 49 5.64 5.37 -2.35
CA LEU A 49 5.74 6.53 -1.48
C LEU A 49 5.53 6.12 -0.01
N LEU A 50 6.52 6.43 0.82
CA LEU A 50 6.46 6.22 2.26
C LEU A 50 6.02 7.49 2.98
N PHE A 51 5.10 7.34 3.92
CA PHE A 51 4.62 8.44 4.76
C PHE A 51 4.63 8.04 6.23
N ASP A 52 4.67 9.04 7.10
CA ASP A 52 4.45 8.86 8.54
C ASP A 52 3.10 8.16 8.81
N VAL A 53 3.05 7.38 9.89
CA VAL A 53 1.84 6.64 10.29
C VAL A 53 0.65 7.58 10.53
N ALA A 54 0.88 8.80 11.02
CA ALA A 54 -0.16 9.81 11.19
C ALA A 54 -0.82 10.22 9.86
N VAL A 55 -0.18 9.96 8.71
CA VAL A 55 -0.77 10.20 7.38
C VAL A 55 -1.52 8.95 6.89
N THR A 56 -0.89 7.77 6.93
CA THR A 56 -1.50 6.58 6.31
C THR A 56 -2.58 5.93 7.16
N ASN A 57 -2.54 6.12 8.48
CA ASN A 57 -3.48 5.51 9.42
C ASN A 57 -4.55 6.48 9.92
N ASP A 58 -4.58 7.73 9.43
CA ASP A 58 -5.66 8.68 9.71
C ASP A 58 -6.95 8.25 8.98
N PRO A 59 -8.03 7.89 9.70
CA PRO A 59 -9.30 7.49 9.10
C PRO A 59 -9.91 8.58 8.19
N ALA A 60 -9.69 9.85 8.51
CA ALA A 60 -10.19 10.97 7.72
C ALA A 60 -9.50 11.07 6.35
N ARG A 61 -8.28 10.55 6.22
CA ARG A 61 -7.56 10.39 4.95
C ARG A 61 -7.91 9.09 4.25
N ILE A 62 -7.91 7.97 4.99
CA ILE A 62 -8.23 6.64 4.44
C ILE A 62 -9.58 6.66 3.72
N ARG A 63 -10.61 7.22 4.36
CA ARG A 63 -11.98 7.27 3.83
C ARG A 63 -12.13 8.08 2.54
N GLN A 64 -11.11 8.86 2.14
CA GLN A 64 -11.15 9.65 0.91
C GLN A 64 -10.89 8.77 -0.32
N ASN A 65 -10.27 7.60 -0.17
CA ASN A 65 -10.08 6.69 -1.28
C ASN A 65 -11.39 5.95 -1.60
N PRO A 66 -11.92 6.07 -2.83
CA PRO A 66 -13.16 5.39 -3.21
C PRO A 66 -12.98 3.87 -3.21
N LYS A 67 -14.03 3.13 -2.83
CA LYS A 67 -14.02 1.66 -2.75
C LYS A 67 -12.88 1.11 -1.88
N MET A 68 -12.56 1.79 -0.77
CA MET A 68 -11.56 1.33 0.18
C MET A 68 -11.99 -0.03 0.77
N CYS A 69 -11.10 -1.03 0.67
CA CYS A 69 -11.25 -2.35 1.28
C CYS A 69 -10.07 -2.58 2.23
N SER A 70 -10.35 -2.97 3.47
CA SER A 70 -9.36 -3.35 4.46
C SER A 70 -9.53 -4.83 4.78
N ILE A 71 -8.45 -5.61 4.64
CA ILE A 71 -8.42 -7.03 4.96
C ILE A 71 -7.50 -7.19 6.17
N ASN A 72 -8.05 -7.66 7.29
CA ASN A 72 -7.33 -7.91 8.53
C ASN A 72 -7.72 -9.28 9.07
N SER A 73 -6.81 -9.94 9.79
CA SER A 73 -7.11 -11.16 10.53
C SER A 73 -7.48 -10.82 11.98
N ALA A 74 -8.31 -11.67 12.59
CA ALA A 74 -8.60 -11.68 14.02
C ALA A 74 -8.31 -13.08 14.58
N ILE A 75 -8.08 -13.17 15.89
CA ILE A 75 -7.92 -14.48 16.55
C ILE A 75 -9.29 -15.13 16.75
N GLU A 76 -10.31 -14.34 17.13
CA GLU A 76 -11.68 -14.78 17.36
C GLU A 76 -12.68 -13.64 17.08
N ILE A 77 -13.96 -14.00 16.92
CA ILE A 77 -15.13 -13.12 16.74
C ILE A 77 -16.28 -13.74 17.57
N ASP A 78 -17.09 -12.92 18.23
CA ASP A 78 -18.31 -13.31 18.95
C ASP A 78 -19.56 -13.43 18.06
#